data_AF-A0A0M1MZU4-F1
#
_entry.id   AF-A0A0M1MZU4-F1
#
_cell.length_a   1.000
_cell.length_b   1.000
_cell.length_c   1.000
_cell.angle_alpha   90.00
_cell.angle_beta   90.00
_cell.angle_gamma   90.00
#
_symmetry.space_group_name_H-M   'P 1'
#
loop_
_entity.id
_entity.type
_entity.pdbx_description
1 polymer ?
#
loop_
_entity_poly.entity_id
_entity_poly.type
_entity_poly.pdbx_seq_one_letter_code
_entity_poly.pdbx_strand_id
1 'polypeptide(L)'
;MIISLLVIVKLLLSNLPPLKSQNSPLKTHHNIFQINYQNESKNIIKELIGKINLHKLENLQLYQIDPNKLDKYNKPIKTNYKKALNIIYYRQEDLKYIQFFLTKTKQGYRVKKLHPMYKYISKQKD
;
A
#
# COMPACT_ATOMS: atom_id res chain seq x y z
N MET A 1 47.81 38.67 15.10
CA MET A 1 46.35 38.91 15.12
C MET A 1 45.52 37.65 14.76
N ILE A 2 45.96 36.44 15.13
CA ILE A 2 45.25 35.19 14.76
C ILE A 2 44.35 34.70 15.91
N ILE A 3 44.72 35.00 17.16
CA ILE A 3 43.99 34.59 18.37
C ILE A 3 42.59 35.22 18.44
N SER A 4 42.43 36.44 17.91
CA SER A 4 41.17 37.18 17.97
C SER A 4 40.07 36.56 17.10
N LEU A 5 40.40 36.02 15.92
CA LEU A 5 39.41 35.42 15.02
C LEU A 5 38.84 34.10 15.57
N LEU A 6 39.69 33.27 16.22
CA LEU A 6 39.28 31.99 16.80
C LEU A 6 38.32 32.17 17.99
N VAL A 7 38.52 33.22 18.80
CA VAL A 7 37.65 33.56 19.93
C VAL A 7 36.28 34.06 19.44
N ILE A 8 36.25 34.85 18.36
CA ILE A 8 35.00 35.33 17.76
C ILE A 8 34.16 34.17 17.20
N VAL A 9 34.78 33.20 16.52
CA VAL A 9 34.08 32.02 15.96
C VAL A 9 33.48 31.16 17.07
N LYS A 10 34.19 30.96 18.17
CA LYS A 10 33.70 30.19 19.34
C LYS A 10 32.52 30.88 20.03
N LEU A 11 32.59 32.20 20.17
CA LEU A 11 31.52 33.02 20.76
C LEU A 11 30.26 33.07 19.88
N LEU A 12 30.44 33.04 18.55
CA LEU A 12 29.32 33.01 17.60
C LEU A 12 28.57 31.67 17.64
N LEU A 13 29.29 30.55 17.82
CA LEU A 13 28.69 29.22 17.89
C LEU A 13 27.90 28.97 19.19
N SER A 14 28.32 29.57 20.31
CA SER A 14 27.65 29.39 21.61
C SER A 14 26.33 30.14 21.74
N ASN A 15 26.07 31.12 20.86
CA ASN A 15 24.84 31.92 20.85
C ASN A 15 23.80 31.41 19.83
N LEU A 16 24.09 30.31 19.12
CA LEU A 16 23.09 29.65 18.31
C LEU A 16 22.07 29.00 19.25
N PRO A 17 20.76 29.33 19.14
CA PRO A 17 19.76 28.64 19.92
C PRO A 17 19.88 27.14 19.63
N PRO A 18 19.74 26.26 20.64
CA PRO A 18 19.80 24.82 20.40
C PRO A 18 18.85 24.50 19.26
N LEU A 19 19.36 23.80 18.24
CA LEU A 19 18.59 23.39 17.08
C LEU A 19 17.33 22.72 17.64
N LYS A 20 16.20 23.45 17.61
CA LYS A 20 14.94 22.94 18.13
C LYS A 20 14.74 21.62 17.41
N SER A 21 14.82 20.52 18.13
CA SER A 21 14.36 19.22 17.67
C SER A 21 12.92 19.47 17.27
N GLN A 22 12.70 19.75 15.99
CA GLN A 22 11.38 19.77 15.43
C GLN A 22 10.92 18.33 15.60
N ASN A 23 10.15 18.08 16.65
CA ASN A 23 9.32 16.90 16.75
C ASN A 23 8.27 17.05 15.66
N SER A 24 8.68 16.81 14.41
CA SER A 24 7.82 16.87 13.25
C SER A 24 6.76 15.79 13.48
N PRO A 25 5.45 16.12 13.45
CA PRO A 25 4.39 15.12 13.54
C PRO A 25 4.43 14.12 12.36
N LEU A 26 5.27 14.36 11.35
CA LEU A 26 5.56 13.42 10.27
C LEU A 26 6.10 12.07 10.74
N LYS A 27 6.82 11.99 11.88
CA LYS A 27 7.36 10.70 12.36
C LYS A 27 6.29 9.73 12.88
N THR A 28 5.16 10.22 13.39
CA THR A 28 4.10 9.34 13.91
C THR A 28 3.22 8.74 12.81
N HIS A 29 3.30 9.27 11.57
CA HIS A 29 2.49 8.79 10.45
C HIS A 29 3.11 7.59 9.72
N HIS A 30 4.36 7.22 10.04
CA HIS A 30 4.99 6.03 9.46
C HIS A 30 4.24 4.74 9.79
N ASN A 31 3.67 4.62 10.99
CA ASN A 31 2.90 3.42 11.37
C ASN A 31 1.72 3.18 10.42
N ILE A 32 1.00 4.23 9.98
CA ILE A 32 -0.16 4.08 9.10
C ILE A 32 0.25 3.53 7.72
N PHE A 33 1.40 3.96 7.21
CA PHE A 33 1.95 3.43 5.98
C PHE A 33 2.46 2.00 6.18
N GLN A 34 3.17 1.71 7.26
CA GLN A 34 3.71 0.38 7.58
C GLN A 34 2.59 -0.66 7.84
N ILE A 35 1.51 -0.30 8.53
CA ILE A 35 0.35 -1.18 8.81
C ILE A 35 -0.27 -1.70 7.50
N ASN A 36 -0.30 -0.88 6.45
CA ASN A 36 -0.80 -1.32 5.15
C ASN A 36 0.14 -2.32 4.45
N TYR A 37 1.46 -2.25 4.70
CA TYR A 37 2.43 -3.22 4.21
C TYR A 37 2.49 -4.51 5.05
N GLN A 38 2.07 -4.47 6.31
CA GLN A 38 2.07 -5.65 7.19
C GLN A 38 0.92 -6.63 6.92
N ASN A 39 -0.13 -6.20 6.22
CA ASN A 39 -1.28 -7.06 5.94
C ASN A 39 -1.00 -7.96 4.71
N GLU A 40 -0.42 -9.14 4.98
CA GLU A 40 -0.01 -10.10 3.96
C GLU A 40 -1.17 -10.52 3.05
N SER A 41 -2.34 -10.83 3.60
CA SER A 41 -3.53 -11.18 2.81
C SER A 41 -3.92 -10.05 1.85
N LYS A 42 -3.97 -8.80 2.33
CA LYS A 42 -4.27 -7.64 1.49
C LYS A 42 -3.24 -7.47 0.36
N ASN A 43 -1.95 -7.68 0.65
CA ASN A 43 -0.88 -7.57 -0.34
C ASN A 43 -0.97 -8.67 -1.41
N ILE A 44 -1.25 -9.91 -1.01
CA ILE A 44 -1.49 -11.03 -1.94
C ILE A 44 -2.64 -10.69 -2.89
N ILE A 45 -3.76 -10.19 -2.36
CA ILE A 45 -4.91 -9.79 -3.18
C ILE A 45 -4.56 -8.62 -4.11
N LYS A 46 -3.80 -7.63 -3.64
CA LYS A 46 -3.30 -6.52 -4.47
C LYS A 46 -2.47 -7.02 -5.65
N GLU A 47 -1.53 -7.94 -5.40
CA GLU A 47 -0.68 -8.51 -6.44
C GLU A 47 -1.49 -9.33 -7.45
N LEU A 48 -2.46 -10.12 -6.96
CA LEU A 48 -3.37 -10.90 -7.79
C LEU A 48 -4.18 -9.99 -8.74
N ILE A 49 -4.77 -8.92 -8.21
CA ILE A 49 -5.55 -7.96 -9.02
C ILE A 49 -4.64 -7.22 -10.01
N GLY A 50 -3.41 -6.89 -9.62
CA GLY A 50 -2.43 -6.24 -10.50
C GLY A 50 -2.07 -7.05 -11.76
N LYS A 51 -2.27 -8.37 -11.75
CA LYS A 51 -2.04 -9.26 -12.91
C LYS A 51 -3.20 -9.26 -13.92
N ILE A 52 -4.33 -8.66 -13.58
CA ILE A 52 -5.53 -8.64 -14.42
C ILE A 52 -5.40 -7.52 -15.45
N ASN A 53 -5.58 -7.85 -16.72
CA ASN A 53 -5.60 -6.84 -17.78
C ASN A 53 -6.80 -5.90 -17.57
N LEU A 54 -6.56 -4.59 -17.67
CA LEU A 54 -7.59 -3.56 -17.47
C LEU A 54 -8.83 -3.77 -18.34
N HIS A 55 -8.66 -4.20 -19.59
CA HIS A 55 -9.78 -4.47 -20.52
C HIS A 55 -10.61 -5.69 -20.10
N LYS A 56 -10.07 -6.57 -19.27
CA LYS A 56 -10.77 -7.75 -18.76
C LYS A 56 -11.52 -7.49 -17.45
N LEU A 57 -11.32 -6.33 -16.81
CA LEU A 57 -11.99 -6.01 -15.56
C LEU A 57 -13.51 -5.89 -15.73
N GLU A 58 -13.96 -5.45 -16.90
CA GLU A 58 -15.39 -5.31 -17.23
C GLU A 58 -16.12 -6.66 -17.07
N ASN A 59 -15.53 -7.72 -17.63
CA ASN A 59 -16.10 -9.07 -17.62
C ASN A 59 -15.48 -9.97 -16.52
N LEU A 60 -14.85 -9.39 -15.51
CA LEU A 60 -14.24 -10.15 -14.41
C LEU A 60 -15.34 -10.75 -13.53
N GLN A 61 -15.25 -12.04 -13.26
CA GLN A 61 -16.19 -12.73 -12.38
C GLN A 61 -15.54 -13.05 -11.03
N LEU A 62 -16.34 -13.01 -9.97
CA LEU A 62 -15.94 -13.44 -8.64
C LEU A 62 -16.73 -14.70 -8.28
N TYR A 63 -16.04 -15.76 -7.89
CA TYR A 63 -16.65 -17.01 -7.46
C TYR A 63 -16.14 -17.39 -6.08
N GLN A 64 -17.04 -17.57 -5.12
CA GLN A 64 -16.66 -17.98 -3.79
C GLN A 64 -16.27 -19.45 -3.79
N ILE A 65 -15.10 -19.76 -3.25
CA ILE A 65 -14.65 -21.14 -3.02
C ILE A 65 -15.45 -21.70 -1.85
N ASP A 66 -15.94 -22.93 -1.99
CA ASP A 66 -16.54 -23.67 -0.89
C ASP A 66 -15.56 -23.73 0.30
N PRO A 67 -15.97 -23.30 1.50
CA PRO A 67 -15.10 -23.24 2.68
C PRO A 67 -14.48 -24.59 3.04
N ASN A 68 -15.15 -25.69 2.73
CA ASN A 68 -14.72 -27.06 3.04
C ASN A 68 -13.86 -27.67 1.94
N LYS A 69 -13.67 -26.98 0.82
CA LYS A 69 -12.91 -27.50 -0.32
C LYS A 69 -11.41 -27.44 -0.06
N LEU A 70 -10.78 -28.61 -0.13
CA LEU A 70 -9.34 -28.78 0.03
C LEU A 70 -8.67 -29.09 -1.31
N ASP A 71 -7.38 -28.78 -1.40
CA ASP A 71 -6.54 -29.18 -2.52
C ASP A 71 -6.06 -30.64 -2.39
N LYS A 72 -5.26 -31.10 -3.37
CA LYS A 72 -4.70 -32.47 -3.39
C LYS A 72 -3.77 -32.80 -2.22
N TYR A 73 -3.39 -31.81 -1.41
CA TYR A 73 -2.55 -31.96 -0.23
C TYR A 73 -3.33 -31.72 1.06
N ASN A 74 -4.67 -31.79 1.02
CA ASN A 74 -5.57 -31.50 2.14
C ASN A 74 -5.41 -30.10 2.74
N LYS A 75 -4.99 -29.12 1.94
CA LYS A 75 -4.89 -27.72 2.37
C LYS A 75 -6.07 -26.90 1.84
N PRO A 76 -6.56 -25.90 2.59
CA PRO A 76 -7.58 -24.99 2.08
C PRO A 76 -7.13 -24.32 0.79
N ILE A 77 -7.99 -24.34 -0.23
CA ILE A 77 -7.68 -23.69 -1.51
C ILE A 77 -7.59 -22.19 -1.28
N LYS A 78 -6.46 -21.60 -1.66
CA LYS A 78 -6.22 -20.16 -1.55
C LYS A 78 -6.94 -19.38 -2.65
N THR A 79 -7.27 -18.12 -2.34
CA THR A 79 -7.77 -17.16 -3.33
C THR A 79 -6.80 -17.07 -4.51
N ASN A 80 -7.32 -17.20 -5.74
CA ASN A 80 -6.51 -17.20 -6.95
C ASN A 80 -7.28 -16.65 -8.16
N TYR A 81 -6.53 -16.25 -9.19
CA TYR A 81 -7.08 -15.74 -10.44
C TYR A 81 -6.81 -16.71 -11.60
N LYS A 82 -7.88 -17.20 -12.23
CA LYS A 82 -7.81 -18.09 -13.40
C LYS A 82 -7.91 -17.27 -14.69
N LYS A 83 -6.76 -16.86 -15.23
CA LYS A 83 -6.62 -15.96 -16.39
C LYS A 83 -7.40 -16.40 -17.64
N ALA A 84 -7.49 -17.71 -17.90
CA ALA A 84 -8.21 -18.26 -19.05
C ALA A 84 -9.72 -17.99 -18.98
N LEU A 85 -10.29 -18.07 -17.78
CA LEU A 85 -11.74 -17.87 -17.55
C LEU A 85 -12.08 -16.45 -17.11
N ASN A 86 -11.07 -15.65 -16.75
CA ASN A 86 -11.26 -14.32 -16.16
C ASN A 86 -12.09 -14.37 -14.86
N ILE A 87 -11.80 -15.34 -13.99
CA ILE A 87 -12.50 -15.55 -12.71
C ILE A 87 -11.50 -15.43 -11.56
N ILE A 88 -11.85 -14.66 -10.53
CA ILE A 88 -11.21 -14.76 -9.22
C ILE A 88 -12.02 -15.75 -8.37
N TYR A 89 -11.39 -16.86 -8.03
CA TYR A 89 -11.89 -17.77 -7.00
C TYR A 89 -11.41 -17.26 -5.66
N TYR A 90 -12.32 -16.92 -4.74
CA TYR A 90 -11.97 -16.26 -3.48
C TYR A 90 -12.48 -17.00 -2.24
N ARG A 91 -11.71 -16.89 -1.16
CA ARG A 91 -12.14 -17.24 0.21
C ARG A 91 -12.88 -16.07 0.84
N GLN A 92 -13.86 -16.35 1.69
CA GLN A 92 -14.72 -15.32 2.27
C GLN A 92 -13.92 -14.26 3.04
N GLU A 93 -12.86 -14.68 3.73
CA GLU A 93 -11.94 -13.82 4.48
C GLU A 93 -11.30 -12.70 3.63
N ASP A 94 -11.06 -12.97 2.34
CA ASP A 94 -10.38 -12.08 1.40
C ASP A 94 -11.34 -11.13 0.67
N LEU A 95 -12.65 -11.38 0.74
CA LEU A 95 -13.66 -10.60 0.01
C LEU A 95 -13.55 -9.11 0.30
N LYS A 96 -13.30 -8.74 1.57
CA LYS A 96 -13.12 -7.35 1.99
C LYS A 96 -11.95 -6.66 1.29
N TYR A 97 -10.87 -7.38 1.00
CA TYR A 97 -9.70 -6.83 0.29
C TYR A 97 -9.96 -6.76 -1.22
N ILE A 98 -10.66 -7.75 -1.78
CA ILE A 98 -11.08 -7.72 -3.19
C ILE A 98 -11.97 -6.49 -3.43
N GLN A 99 -12.97 -6.27 -2.59
CA GLN A 99 -13.85 -5.10 -2.64
C GLN A 99 -13.13 -3.79 -2.34
N PHE A 100 -12.05 -3.82 -1.54
CA PHE A 100 -11.22 -2.64 -1.30
C PHE A 100 -10.51 -2.16 -2.57
N PHE A 101 -10.02 -3.08 -3.40
CA PHE A 101 -9.27 -2.76 -4.63
C PHE A 101 -10.15 -2.70 -5.88
N LEU A 102 -11.27 -3.44 -5.93
CA LEU A 102 -12.19 -3.45 -7.06
C LEU A 102 -13.50 -2.75 -6.68
N THR A 103 -13.89 -1.78 -7.50
CA THR A 103 -15.21 -1.15 -7.42
C THR A 103 -16.11 -1.74 -8.50
N LYS A 104 -17.29 -2.23 -8.11
CA LYS A 104 -18.32 -2.70 -9.04
C LYS A 104 -19.07 -1.49 -9.62
N THR A 105 -19.22 -1.46 -10.93
CA THR A 105 -19.96 -0.45 -11.70
C THR A 105 -21.02 -1.12 -12.56
N LYS A 106 -21.88 -0.34 -13.22
CA LYS A 106 -22.90 -0.88 -14.15
C LYS A 106 -22.29 -1.69 -15.30
N GLN A 107 -21.08 -1.35 -15.72
CA GLN A 107 -20.37 -2.01 -16.82
C GLN A 107 -19.53 -3.20 -16.35
N GLY A 108 -19.23 -3.33 -15.05
CA GLY A 108 -18.33 -4.36 -14.56
C GLY A 108 -17.40 -3.85 -13.45
N TYR A 109 -16.25 -4.49 -13.25
CA TYR A 109 -15.30 -4.05 -12.24
C TYR A 109 -14.33 -2.99 -12.76
N ARG A 110 -13.86 -2.14 -11.85
CA ARG A 110 -12.77 -1.18 -12.07
C ARG A 110 -11.83 -1.22 -10.88
N VAL A 111 -10.52 -1.11 -11.12
CA VAL A 111 -9.56 -0.93 -10.03
C VAL A 111 -9.77 0.46 -9.41
N LYS A 112 -9.86 0.51 -8.08
CA LYS A 112 -9.99 1.74 -7.32
C LYS A 112 -8.78 2.63 -7.61
N LYS A 113 -9.01 3.83 -8.14
CA LYS A 113 -7.96 4.82 -8.34
C LYS A 113 -7.39 5.22 -6.98
N LEU A 114 -6.06 5.30 -6.89
CA LEU A 114 -5.41 5.93 -5.75
C LEU A 114 -5.88 7.39 -5.64
N HIS A 115 -6.15 7.84 -4.42
CA HIS A 115 -6.54 9.22 -4.19
C HIS A 115 -5.43 10.16 -4.73
N PRO A 116 -5.77 11.21 -5.50
CA PRO A 116 -4.78 12.04 -6.19
C PRO A 116 -3.77 12.71 -5.24
N MET A 117 -4.11 12.88 -3.95
CA MET A 117 -3.18 13.42 -2.94
C MET A 117 -1.86 12.61 -2.83
N TYR A 118 -1.87 11.30 -3.11
CA TYR A 118 -0.65 10.47 -3.12
C TYR A 118 0.27 10.76 -4.33
N LYS A 119 -0.24 11.38 -5.40
CA LYS A 119 0.55 11.80 -6.58
C LYS A 119 1.57 12.88 -6.23
N TYR A 120 1.32 13.65 -5.18
CA TYR A 120 2.20 14.73 -4.72
C TYR A 120 3.27 14.25 -3.74
N ILE A 121 3.05 13.13 -3.05
CA ILE A 121 4.00 12.58 -2.07
C ILE A 121 5.17 11.87 -2.78
N SER A 122 4.93 11.24 -3.94
CA SER A 122 5.99 10.59 -4.72
C SER A 122 6.91 11.55 -5.48
N LYS A 123 6.56 12.83 -5.56
CA LYS A 123 7.32 13.88 -6.27
C LYS A 123 8.24 14.70 -5.37
N GLN A 124 8.27 14.45 -4.06
CA GLN A 124 9.12 15.17 -3.11
C GLN A 124 10.46 14.46 -2.85
N LYS A 125 10.90 13.60 -3.77
CA LYS A 125 12.24 13.02 -3.77
C LYS A 125 12.99 13.60 -4.97
N ASP A 126 13.46 14.82 -4.81
CA ASP A 126 14.57 15.44 -5.55
C ASP A 126 15.28 16.37 -4.55
#